data_AF-A0A2D5QB41-F1
#
_entry.id   AF-A0A2D5QB41-F1
#
_cell.length_a   1.000
_cell.length_b   1.000
_cell.length_c   1.000
_cell.angle_alpha   90.00
_cell.angle_beta   90.00
_cell.angle_gamma   90.00
#
_symmetry.space_group_name_H-M   'P 1'
#
loop_
_entity.id
_entity.type
_entity.pdbx_description
1 polymer ?
#
loop_
_entity_poly.entity_id
_entity_poly.type
_entity_poly.pdbx_seq_one_letter_code
_entity_poly.pdbx_strand_id
1 'polypeptide(L)'
;MAYCRLCKQNYPQDQFVRGNGPRYLVCVRCAIEHDLADEDEVPQLYSDDLVRARFALFSRRHRLWIALLTGWTLYFTLGNNIELWSGLFFIALVIGTIFTPVLYFLGSARFNAELSKLSP
;
A
#
# COMPACT_ATOMS: atom_id res chain seq x y z
N MET A 1 3.57 15.17 -20.32
CA MET A 1 2.57 14.22 -19.78
C MET A 1 1.64 13.90 -20.94
N ALA A 2 1.38 12.62 -21.25
CA ALA A 2 0.50 12.26 -22.36
C ALA A 2 -0.82 11.73 -21.81
N TYR A 3 -1.89 12.01 -22.54
CA TYR A 3 -3.22 11.49 -22.22
C TYR A 3 -3.48 10.21 -23.02
N CYS A 4 -4.17 9.26 -22.40
CA CYS A 4 -4.65 8.07 -23.09
C CYS A 4 -5.87 8.41 -23.96
N ARG A 5 -5.89 7.96 -25.22
CA ARG A 5 -6.99 8.25 -26.15
C ARG A 5 -8.31 7.55 -25.79
N LEU A 6 -8.27 6.43 -25.07
CA LEU A 6 -9.44 5.61 -24.73
C LEU A 6 -10.07 6.08 -23.40
N CYS A 7 -9.32 6.06 -22.30
CA CYS A 7 -9.85 6.48 -20.99
C CYS A 7 -9.76 7.99 -20.71
N LYS A 8 -9.10 8.77 -21.58
CA LYS A 8 -8.93 10.23 -21.48
C LYS A 8 -8.25 10.72 -20.20
N GLN A 9 -7.56 9.84 -19.47
CA GLN A 9 -6.77 10.17 -18.29
C GLN A 9 -5.30 10.43 -18.65
N ASN A 10 -4.61 11.18 -17.80
CA ASN A 10 -3.20 11.55 -17.97
C ASN A 10 -2.31 10.60 -17.17
N TYR A 11 -1.30 10.04 -17.81
CA TYR A 11 -0.36 9.09 -17.19
C TYR A 11 1.10 9.45 -17.53
N PRO A 12 2.06 8.99 -16.73
CA PRO A 12 3.47 9.11 -17.09
C PRO A 12 3.80 8.22 -18.31
N GLN A 13 4.86 8.57 -19.05
CA GLN A 13 5.16 7.96 -20.37
C GLN A 13 5.45 6.45 -20.30
N ASP A 14 5.95 5.98 -19.18
CA ASP A 14 6.20 4.58 -18.84
C ASP A 14 4.92 3.74 -18.69
N GLN A 15 3.74 4.35 -18.68
CA GLN A 15 2.46 3.65 -18.61
C GLN A 15 1.77 3.52 -19.98
N PHE A 16 2.49 3.82 -21.07
CA PHE A 16 1.99 3.69 -22.44
C PHE A 16 2.61 2.49 -23.15
N VAL A 17 1.80 1.79 -23.93
CA VAL A 17 2.28 0.66 -24.75
C VAL A 17 3.16 1.19 -25.87
N ARG A 18 4.29 0.52 -26.12
CA ARG A 18 5.17 0.83 -27.24
C ARG A 18 4.56 0.26 -28.52
N GLY A 19 4.28 1.11 -29.50
CA GLY A 19 3.76 0.67 -30.79
C GLY A 19 3.17 1.82 -31.60
N ASN A 20 3.07 1.57 -32.91
CA ASN A 20 2.47 2.51 -33.86
C ASN A 20 1.04 2.05 -34.23
N GLY A 21 0.23 2.97 -34.76
CA GLY A 21 -1.13 2.68 -35.22
C GLY A 21 -2.14 2.54 -34.07
N PRO A 22 -2.82 1.39 -33.90
CA PRO A 22 -3.85 1.24 -32.87
C PRO A 22 -3.27 1.29 -31.45
N ARG A 23 -1.98 1.01 -31.25
CA ARG A 23 -1.32 1.08 -29.93
C ARG A 23 -0.87 2.49 -29.52
N TYR A 24 -0.92 3.48 -30.43
CA TYR A 24 -0.41 4.82 -30.18
C TYR A 24 -1.25 5.60 -29.15
N LEU A 25 -0.59 6.18 -28.14
CA LEU A 25 -1.21 6.94 -27.03
C LEU A 25 -2.30 6.14 -26.28
N VAL A 26 -2.08 4.84 -26.11
CA VAL A 26 -2.94 3.97 -25.30
C VAL A 26 -2.19 3.56 -24.04
N CYS A 27 -2.81 3.76 -22.87
CA CYS A 27 -2.26 3.26 -21.61
C CYS A 27 -2.33 1.74 -21.56
N VAL A 28 -1.45 1.12 -20.78
CA VAL A 28 -1.35 -0.35 -20.68
C VAL A 28 -2.67 -1.03 -20.38
N ARG A 29 -3.42 -0.50 -19.42
CA ARG A 29 -4.71 -1.07 -19.01
C ARG A 29 -5.72 -1.10 -20.16
N CYS A 30 -5.89 0.03 -20.85
CA CYS A 30 -6.78 0.10 -22.01
C CYS A 30 -6.27 -0.75 -23.19
N ALA A 31 -4.96 -0.97 -23.30
CA ALA A 31 -4.44 -1.86 -24.33
C ALA A 31 -4.86 -3.31 -24.09
N ILE A 32 -4.86 -3.78 -22.84
CA ILE A 32 -5.31 -5.14 -22.50
C ILE A 32 -6.83 -5.26 -22.55
N GLU A 33 -7.57 -4.30 -21.98
CA GLU A 33 -9.03 -4.30 -21.96
C GLU A 33 -9.66 -4.33 -23.38
N HIS A 34 -8.95 -3.79 -24.37
CA HIS A 34 -9.39 -3.73 -25.76
C HIS A 34 -8.63 -4.69 -26.70
N ASP A 35 -7.90 -5.68 -26.15
CA ASP A 35 -7.19 -6.71 -26.92
C ASP A 35 -6.14 -6.14 -27.92
N LEU A 36 -5.53 -5.01 -27.56
CA LEU A 36 -4.44 -4.41 -28.33
C LEU A 36 -3.08 -4.95 -27.93
N ALA A 37 -2.89 -5.47 -26.72
CA ALA A 37 -1.63 -6.05 -26.25
C ALA A 37 -1.91 -7.11 -25.17
N ASP A 38 -1.07 -8.15 -25.13
CA ASP A 38 -1.12 -9.20 -24.11
C ASP A 38 -0.45 -8.75 -22.80
N GLU A 39 -0.83 -9.37 -21.68
CA GLU A 39 -0.21 -9.13 -20.36
C GLU A 39 1.32 -9.36 -20.38
N ASP A 40 1.77 -10.36 -21.16
CA ASP A 40 3.19 -10.70 -21.32
C ASP A 40 3.99 -9.63 -22.08
N GLU A 41 3.34 -8.87 -22.98
CA GLU A 41 3.99 -7.80 -23.75
C GLU A 41 4.18 -6.53 -22.92
N VAL A 42 3.50 -6.42 -21.77
CA VAL A 42 3.43 -5.17 -21.02
C VAL A 42 3.75 -5.35 -19.53
N PRO A 43 5.04 -5.52 -19.16
CA PRO A 43 5.47 -5.77 -17.78
C PRO A 43 5.26 -4.57 -16.85
N GLN A 44 5.00 -3.39 -17.40
CA GLN A 44 4.68 -2.17 -16.65
C GLN A 44 3.20 -2.14 -16.21
N LEU A 45 2.39 -3.14 -16.57
CA LEU A 45 1.02 -3.28 -16.07
C LEU A 45 1.05 -3.48 -14.55
N TYR A 46 0.50 -2.51 -13.85
CA TYR A 46 0.22 -2.66 -12.43
C TYR A 46 -1.08 -3.45 -12.26
N SER A 47 -0.97 -4.78 -12.18
CA SER A 47 -2.14 -5.65 -11.99
C SER A 47 -2.79 -5.41 -10.62
N ASP A 48 -4.11 -5.59 -10.55
CA ASP A 48 -4.87 -5.43 -9.31
C ASP A 48 -4.36 -6.39 -8.21
N ASP A 49 -3.81 -7.55 -8.61
CA ASP A 49 -3.16 -8.50 -7.70
C ASP A 49 -1.88 -7.95 -7.08
N LEU A 50 -1.04 -7.25 -7.85
CA LEU A 50 0.16 -6.59 -7.32
C LEU A 50 -0.20 -5.44 -6.38
N VAL A 51 -1.23 -4.65 -6.73
CA VAL A 51 -1.78 -3.61 -5.84
C VAL A 51 -2.18 -4.23 -4.50
N ARG A 52 -2.98 -5.30 -4.56
CA ARG A 52 -3.52 -5.97 -3.38
C ARG A 52 -2.43 -6.63 -2.55
N ALA A 53 -1.45 -7.26 -3.18
CA ALA A 53 -0.31 -7.88 -2.51
C ALA A 53 0.55 -6.84 -1.77
N ARG A 54 0.85 -5.70 -2.40
CA ARG A 54 1.56 -4.60 -1.74
C ARG A 54 0.74 -3.99 -0.61
N PHE A 55 -0.55 -3.75 -0.83
CA PHE A 55 -1.42 -3.22 0.22
C PHE A 55 -1.50 -4.15 1.43
N ALA A 56 -1.62 -5.46 1.21
CA ALA A 56 -1.60 -6.48 2.26
C ALA A 56 -0.25 -6.52 3.01
N LEU A 57 0.86 -6.34 2.31
CA LEU A 57 2.19 -6.24 2.92
C LEU A 57 2.30 -5.03 3.85
N PHE A 58 1.89 -3.84 3.37
CA PHE A 58 1.95 -2.59 4.12
C PHE A 58 0.99 -2.60 5.32
N SER A 59 -0.21 -3.15 5.17
CA SER A 59 -1.20 -3.23 6.25
C SER A 59 -0.70 -4.12 7.40
N ARG A 60 -0.08 -5.27 7.11
CA ARG A 60 0.52 -6.14 8.13
C ARG A 60 1.64 -5.43 8.90
N ARG A 61 2.46 -4.62 8.23
CA ARG A 61 3.55 -3.86 8.86
C ARG A 61 3.02 -2.75 9.77
N HIS A 62 2.01 -2.01 9.33
CA HIS A 62 1.50 -0.84 10.05
C HIS A 62 0.38 -1.16 11.05
N ARG A 63 -0.10 -2.41 11.13
CA ARG A 63 -1.18 -2.82 12.05
C ARG A 63 -0.93 -2.41 13.51
N LEU A 64 0.31 -2.55 14.00
CA LEU A 64 0.66 -2.23 15.39
C LEU A 64 0.65 -0.72 15.63
N TRP A 65 1.12 0.06 14.66
CA TRP A 65 1.05 1.53 14.71
C TRP A 65 -0.39 2.03 14.70
N ILE A 66 -1.24 1.45 13.84
CA ILE A 66 -2.66 1.80 13.80
C ILE A 66 -3.35 1.44 15.12
N ALA A 67 -3.09 0.24 15.66
CA ALA A 67 -3.64 -0.18 16.94
C ALA A 67 -3.22 0.75 18.10
N LEU A 68 -1.95 1.19 18.12
CA LEU A 68 -1.46 2.16 19.11
C LEU A 68 -2.13 3.51 18.95
N LEU A 69 -2.18 4.06 17.73
CA LEU A 69 -2.83 5.35 17.48
C LEU A 69 -4.29 5.33 17.92
N THR A 70 -5.04 4.31 17.51
CA THR A 70 -6.43 4.12 17.94
C THR A 70 -6.52 3.99 19.46
N GLY A 71 -5.64 3.22 20.09
CA GLY A 71 -5.62 3.06 21.55
C GLY A 71 -5.38 4.39 22.29
N TRP A 72 -4.41 5.18 21.84
CA TRP A 72 -4.15 6.52 22.38
C TRP A 72 -5.33 7.47 22.14
N THR A 73 -5.92 7.47 20.95
CA THR A 73 -7.12 8.27 20.66
C THR A 73 -8.28 7.90 21.58
N LEU A 74 -8.52 6.61 21.82
CA LEU A 74 -9.57 6.14 22.74
C LEU A 74 -9.26 6.52 24.20
N TYR A 75 -8.00 6.45 24.61
CA TYR A 75 -7.59 6.86 25.95
C TYR A 75 -7.88 8.34 26.20
N PHE A 76 -7.51 9.22 25.27
CA PHE A 76 -7.73 10.66 25.40
C PHE A 76 -9.20 11.07 25.28
N THR A 77 -10.01 10.33 24.52
CA THR A 77 -11.43 10.68 24.32
C THR A 77 -12.36 10.10 25.38
N LEU A 78 -12.14 8.85 25.80
CA LEU A 78 -13.07 8.09 26.65
C LEU A 78 -12.43 7.59 27.96
N GLY A 79 -11.12 7.34 27.94
CA GLY A 79 -10.42 6.54 28.96
C GLY A 79 -10.02 7.26 30.25
N ASN A 80 -10.04 8.60 30.31
CA ASN A 80 -9.50 9.35 31.46
C ASN A 80 -10.42 9.43 32.69
N ASN A 81 -11.69 9.05 32.60
CA ASN A 81 -12.68 9.27 33.68
C ASN A 81 -12.93 8.06 34.61
N ILE A 82 -12.22 6.94 34.41
CA ILE A 82 -12.42 5.70 35.21
C ILE A 82 -11.10 5.33 35.91
N GLU A 83 -10.99 5.58 37.23
CA GLU A 83 -9.72 5.55 37.99
C GLU A 83 -8.90 4.26 37.88
N LEU A 84 -9.55 3.07 37.89
CA LEU A 84 -8.84 1.79 37.85
C LEU A 84 -8.53 1.30 36.43
N TRP A 85 -9.41 1.58 35.48
CA TRP A 85 -9.24 1.14 34.09
C TRP A 85 -8.31 2.07 33.30
N SER A 86 -8.28 3.37 33.62
CA SER A 86 -7.41 4.33 32.95
C SER A 86 -5.93 4.01 33.20
N GLY A 87 -5.56 3.67 34.44
CA GLY A 87 -4.17 3.35 34.81
C GLY A 87 -3.63 2.11 34.11
N LEU A 88 -4.37 1.00 34.14
CA LEU A 88 -3.95 -0.24 33.47
C LEU A 88 -3.87 -0.08 31.95
N PHE A 89 -4.85 0.60 31.36
CA PHE A 89 -4.87 0.86 29.91
C PHE A 89 -3.71 1.78 29.50
N PHE A 90 -3.42 2.80 30.29
CA PHE A 90 -2.28 3.68 30.08
C PHE A 90 -0.95 2.93 30.13
N ILE A 91 -0.74 2.08 31.14
CA ILE A 91 0.48 1.26 31.25
C ILE A 91 0.62 0.35 30.02
N ALA A 92 -0.46 -0.30 29.58
CA ALA A 92 -0.44 -1.14 28.39
C ALA A 92 -0.08 -0.35 27.11
N LEU A 93 -0.61 0.87 26.94
CA LEU A 93 -0.28 1.75 25.82
C LEU A 93 1.18 2.20 25.86
N VAL A 94 1.70 2.55 27.04
CA VAL A 94 3.12 2.94 27.22
C VAL A 94 4.04 1.77 26.85
N ILE A 95 3.76 0.57 27.37
CA ILE A 95 4.50 -0.65 27.01
C ILE A 95 4.42 -0.89 25.51
N GLY A 96 3.22 -0.85 24.93
CA GLY A 96 3.02 -1.03 23.49
C GLY A 96 3.80 -0.01 22.66
N THR A 97 3.89 1.23 23.11
CA THR A 97 4.64 2.32 22.44
C THR A 97 6.15 2.07 22.46
N ILE A 98 6.68 1.38 23.48
CA ILE A 98 8.10 0.99 23.56
C ILE A 98 8.38 -0.24 22.70
N PHE A 99 7.52 -1.27 22.75
CA PHE A 99 7.73 -2.53 22.02
C PHE A 99 7.48 -2.40 20.51
N THR A 100 6.55 -1.55 20.08
CA THR A 100 6.21 -1.38 18.66
C THR A 100 7.39 -0.95 17.77
N PRO A 101 8.19 0.08 18.11
CA PRO A 101 9.36 0.44 17.30
C PRO A 101 10.39 -0.71 17.27
N VAL A 102 10.61 -1.41 18.38
CA VAL A 102 11.51 -2.57 18.44
C VAL A 102 11.07 -3.63 17.42
N LEU A 103 9.81 -4.07 17.50
CA LEU A 103 9.26 -5.07 16.56
C LEU A 103 9.26 -4.57 15.11
N TYR A 104 9.04 -3.27 14.89
CA TYR A 104 9.08 -2.65 13.57
C TYR A 104 10.47 -2.70 12.93
N PHE A 105 11.51 -2.47 13.73
CA PHE A 105 12.91 -2.57 13.28
C PHE A 105 13.33 -4.02 13.03
N LEU A 106 13.00 -4.95 13.93
CA LEU A 106 13.32 -6.38 13.73
C LEU A 106 12.65 -6.96 12.47
N GLY A 107 11.44 -6.50 12.14
CA GLY A 107 10.73 -6.92 10.93
C GLY A 107 11.14 -6.22 9.63
N SER A 108 12.12 -5.30 9.65
CA SER A 108 12.51 -4.51 8.47
C SER A 108 13.14 -5.37 7.36
N ALA A 109 14.07 -6.26 7.70
CA ALA A 109 14.75 -7.12 6.73
C ALA A 109 13.77 -8.04 5.97
N ARG A 110 12.85 -8.69 6.71
CA ARG A 110 11.81 -9.54 6.12
C ARG A 110 10.88 -8.76 5.20
N PHE A 111 10.45 -7.57 5.62
CA PHE A 111 9.58 -6.71 4.82
C PHE A 111 10.25 -6.27 3.52
N ASN A 112 11.53 -5.87 3.56
CA ASN A 112 12.26 -5.48 2.35
C ASN A 112 12.41 -6.67 1.38
N ALA A 113 12.65 -7.88 1.89
CA ALA A 113 12.73 -9.09 1.08
C ALA A 113 11.37 -9.51 0.47
N GLU A 114 10.26 -9.28 1.17
CA GLU A 114 8.92 -9.51 0.59
C GLU A 114 8.54 -8.39 -0.39
N LEU A 115 8.95 -7.15 -0.14
CA LEU A 115 8.71 -6.02 -1.04
C LEU A 115 9.50 -6.15 -2.36
N SER A 116 10.76 -6.60 -2.30
CA SER A 116 11.59 -6.78 -3.50
C SER A 116 11.03 -7.86 -4.44
N LYS A 117 10.25 -8.81 -3.93
CA LYS A 117 9.54 -9.79 -4.77
C LYS A 117 8.32 -9.21 -5.49
N LEU A 118 7.78 -8.10 -4.97
CA LEU A 118 6.59 -7.41 -5.50
C LEU A 118 6.93 -6.18 -6.35
N SER A 119 8.21 -5.81 -6.42
CA SER A 119 8.75 -4.77 -7.29
C SER A 119 9.66 -5.44 -8.32
N PRO A 120 9.14 -5.79 -9.52
CA PRO A 120 9.98 -6.24 -10.62
C PRO A 120 10.98 -5.15 -11.03
#